data_AF-A0A1E5AJA4-F1
#
_entry.id   AF-A0A1E5AJA4-F1
#
_cell.length_a   1.000
_cell.length_b   1.000
_cell.length_c   1.000
_cell.angle_alpha   90.00
_cell.angle_beta   90.00
_cell.angle_gamma   90.00
#
_symmetry.space_group_name_H-M   'P 1'
#
loop_
_entity.id
_entity.type
_entity.pdbx_description
1 polymer ?
#
loop_
_entity_poly.entity_id
_entity_poly.type
_entity_poly.pdbx_seq_one_letter_code
_entity_poly.pdbx_strand_id
1 'polypeptide(L)'
;MIRSSVLLLTALFWASGAAAMGPWKPSGCHGETPCELEGRSYHVMAPEDWDGVSPLPVLLHFHGWSRTGRHAQKSERIGNSVKRRGVLLVTPNGRNKTWDFWPVETEDTEFADAVLVDVARRYPVDRDRIYVSGYSYGSAMAWRYVCRSGNDVAALLAVAGTIQQDESCPEAPREVRHVHGLKDTVMDFPYGPGGEPSYSVALWRARLGCGTARALGQWQVVEFLKLDRTVWSDCALGQVVLDTHPGGHFIPHGWIGRQLDELLNLTPSYP
;
A
#
# COMPACT_ATOMS: atom_id res chain seq x y z
N MET A 1 -50.12 -0.70 -49.77
CA MET A 1 -50.04 -1.09 -48.34
C MET A 1 -48.58 -1.27 -47.99
N ILE A 2 -47.93 -0.24 -47.44
CA ILE A 2 -46.53 -0.29 -47.00
C ILE A 2 -46.55 0.17 -45.54
N ARG A 3 -46.33 -0.77 -44.61
CA ARG A 3 -46.23 -0.49 -43.17
C ARG A 3 -44.78 -0.10 -42.86
N SER A 4 -44.54 1.17 -42.55
CA SER A 4 -43.27 1.63 -42.01
C SER A 4 -43.23 1.36 -40.50
N SER A 5 -42.36 0.46 -40.08
CA SER A 5 -42.07 0.20 -38.66
C SER A 5 -40.99 1.18 -38.20
N VAL A 6 -41.33 2.08 -37.27
CA VAL A 6 -40.38 2.96 -36.59
C VAL A 6 -39.80 2.20 -35.40
N LEU A 7 -38.52 1.83 -35.46
CA LEU A 7 -37.76 1.37 -34.29
C LEU A 7 -37.31 2.58 -33.47
N LEU A 8 -37.86 2.75 -32.26
CA LEU A 8 -37.25 3.61 -31.25
C LEU A 8 -36.06 2.87 -30.62
N LEU A 9 -34.84 3.35 -30.89
CA LEU A 9 -33.67 3.01 -30.08
C LEU A 9 -33.70 3.86 -28.80
N THR A 10 -33.97 3.23 -27.66
CA THR A 10 -33.70 3.78 -26.34
C THR A 10 -32.20 3.66 -26.04
N ALA A 11 -31.47 4.76 -26.16
CA ALA A 11 -30.10 4.84 -25.65
C ALA A 11 -30.14 4.87 -24.12
N LEU A 12 -29.78 3.75 -23.47
CA LEU A 12 -29.47 3.73 -22.05
C LEU A 12 -28.13 4.45 -21.85
N PHE A 13 -28.20 5.70 -21.39
CA PHE A 13 -27.05 6.40 -20.85
C PHE A 13 -26.64 5.71 -19.54
N TRP A 14 -25.57 4.93 -19.58
CA TRP A 14 -24.85 4.53 -18.38
C TRP A 14 -24.16 5.77 -17.83
N ALA A 15 -24.78 6.42 -16.85
CA ALA A 15 -24.10 7.41 -16.03
C ALA A 15 -22.99 6.69 -15.26
N SER A 16 -21.75 6.82 -15.71
CA SER A 16 -20.56 6.45 -14.95
C SER A 16 -20.56 7.29 -13.67
N GLY A 17 -20.90 6.69 -12.54
CA GLY A 17 -20.90 7.33 -11.23
C GLY A 17 -19.47 7.59 -10.76
N ALA A 18 -18.80 8.60 -11.31
CA ALA A 18 -17.74 9.26 -10.59
C ALA A 18 -18.42 10.06 -9.47
N ALA A 19 -18.58 9.44 -8.30
CA ALA A 19 -18.94 10.15 -7.09
C ALA A 19 -17.74 11.05 -6.72
N ALA A 20 -17.65 12.21 -7.35
CA ALA A 20 -16.76 13.27 -6.98
C ALA A 20 -17.17 13.75 -5.58
N MET A 21 -16.46 13.26 -4.57
CA MET A 21 -16.53 13.80 -3.22
C MET A 21 -16.01 15.24 -3.27
N GLY A 22 -16.70 16.14 -2.56
CA GLY A 22 -16.56 17.60 -2.68
C GLY A 22 -15.15 18.18 -2.49
N PRO A 23 -14.98 19.49 -2.72
CA PRO A 23 -13.67 20.13 -2.77
C PRO A 23 -12.86 19.94 -1.49
N TRP A 24 -11.53 19.94 -1.62
CA TRP A 24 -10.62 19.98 -0.49
C TRP A 24 -11.06 21.02 0.53
N LYS A 25 -11.16 20.61 1.79
CA LYS A 25 -11.42 21.51 2.91
C LYS A 25 -10.08 21.76 3.60
N PRO A 26 -9.55 23.00 3.62
CA PRO A 26 -8.36 23.32 4.38
C PRO A 26 -8.55 22.86 5.83
N SER A 27 -7.91 21.74 6.19
CA SER A 27 -7.85 21.30 7.56
C SER A 27 -6.68 22.01 8.23
N GLY A 28 -6.83 22.41 9.49
CA GLY A 28 -5.74 23.00 10.29
C GLY A 28 -4.51 22.07 10.48
N CYS A 29 -4.54 20.87 9.92
CA CYS A 29 -3.44 19.92 9.84
C CYS A 29 -3.11 19.57 8.38
N HIS A 30 -1.83 19.62 8.04
CA HIS A 30 -1.27 19.27 6.74
C HIS A 30 0.27 19.23 6.87
N GLY A 31 0.91 18.38 6.07
CA GLY A 31 2.36 18.17 6.07
C GLY A 31 2.86 17.84 7.48
N GLU A 32 3.73 18.72 7.98
CA GLU A 32 4.36 18.57 9.28
C GLU A 32 3.41 18.78 10.48
N THR A 33 2.26 19.42 10.29
CA THR A 33 1.26 19.63 11.33
C THR A 33 0.32 18.42 11.41
N PRO A 34 0.29 17.70 12.56
CA PRO A 34 -0.51 16.49 12.70
C PRO A 34 -2.01 16.79 12.77
N CYS A 35 -2.81 15.86 12.25
CA CYS A 35 -4.24 15.77 12.44
C CYS A 35 -4.52 14.95 13.70
N GLU A 36 -5.14 15.54 14.70
CA GLU A 36 -5.59 14.83 15.91
C GLU A 36 -6.87 14.04 15.62
N LEU A 37 -6.90 12.79 16.07
CA LEU A 37 -8.01 11.86 15.89
C LEU A 37 -7.99 10.82 17.02
N GLU A 38 -9.08 10.73 17.79
CA GLU A 38 -9.29 9.68 18.82
C GLU A 38 -8.15 9.55 19.86
N GLY A 39 -7.57 10.69 20.28
CA GLY A 39 -6.46 10.70 21.24
C GLY A 39 -5.13 10.20 20.66
N ARG A 40 -5.04 10.11 19.33
CA ARG A 40 -3.86 9.81 18.53
C ARG A 40 -3.76 10.86 17.43
N SER A 41 -2.77 10.69 16.54
CA SER A 41 -2.61 11.60 15.42
C SER A 41 -2.06 10.94 14.16
N TYR A 42 -2.23 11.62 13.03
CA TYR A 42 -1.65 11.22 11.76
C TYR A 42 -1.19 12.45 10.98
N HIS A 43 -0.36 12.26 9.96
CA HIS A 43 0.04 13.34 9.04
C HIS A 43 -0.44 13.04 7.63
N VAL A 44 -0.64 14.10 6.85
CA VAL A 44 -1.00 14.01 5.43
C VAL A 44 -0.05 14.86 4.60
N MET A 45 0.46 14.32 3.50
CA MET A 45 1.25 15.07 2.53
C MET A 45 0.60 14.90 1.16
N ALA A 46 0.08 16.00 0.63
CA ALA A 46 -0.44 16.05 -0.73
C ALA A 46 0.71 15.97 -1.75
N PRO A 47 0.44 15.44 -2.95
CA PRO A 47 1.45 15.39 -4.00
C PRO A 47 1.82 16.79 -4.51
N GLU A 48 2.92 16.85 -5.25
CA GLU A 48 3.30 18.06 -6.00
C GLU A 48 2.22 18.41 -7.03
N ASP A 49 2.00 19.71 -7.21
CA ASP A 49 1.15 20.28 -8.26
C ASP A 49 -0.32 19.79 -8.28
N TRP A 50 -0.82 19.28 -7.15
CA TRP A 50 -2.23 18.93 -7.03
C TRP A 50 -3.14 20.16 -7.14
N ASP A 51 -4.19 20.05 -7.96
CA ASP A 51 -5.15 21.11 -8.27
C ASP A 51 -6.15 21.42 -7.13
N GLY A 52 -6.11 20.65 -6.04
CA GLY A 52 -7.01 20.80 -4.89
C GLY A 52 -8.40 20.17 -5.09
N VAL A 53 -8.69 19.55 -6.23
CA VAL A 53 -10.02 19.04 -6.57
C VAL A 53 -10.03 17.64 -7.18
N SER A 54 -8.98 17.24 -7.88
CA SER A 54 -8.86 15.92 -8.50
C SER A 54 -8.78 14.82 -7.44
N PRO A 55 -9.53 13.70 -7.58
CA PRO A 55 -9.41 12.56 -6.68
C PRO A 55 -7.99 12.01 -6.62
N LEU A 56 -7.50 11.79 -5.40
CA LEU A 56 -6.13 11.33 -5.14
C LEU A 56 -6.12 9.83 -4.80
N PRO A 57 -5.24 9.04 -5.45
CA PRO A 57 -4.75 7.80 -4.87
C PRO A 57 -4.17 8.05 -3.48
N VAL A 58 -4.31 7.09 -2.58
CA VAL A 58 -3.83 7.20 -1.19
C VAL A 58 -2.78 6.15 -0.92
N LEU A 59 -1.69 6.51 -0.25
CA LEU A 59 -0.78 5.56 0.39
C LEU A 59 -0.85 5.76 1.91
N LEU A 60 -1.50 4.83 2.62
CA LEU A 60 -1.44 4.72 4.06
C LEU A 60 -0.12 4.04 4.45
N HIS A 61 0.81 4.75 5.07
CA HIS A 61 2.13 4.22 5.43
C HIS A 61 2.39 4.21 6.93
N PHE A 62 2.63 3.01 7.47
CA PHE A 62 2.99 2.78 8.87
C PHE A 62 4.51 2.87 9.08
N HIS A 63 4.93 3.71 10.02
CA HIS A 63 6.34 3.90 10.35
C HIS A 63 6.94 2.72 11.13
N GLY A 64 8.27 2.53 11.07
CA GLY A 64 8.98 1.53 11.89
C GLY A 64 9.07 1.89 13.37
N TRP A 65 9.61 0.97 14.18
CA TRP A 65 9.76 1.14 15.63
C TRP A 65 10.55 2.42 16.00
N SER A 66 10.12 3.10 17.06
CA SER A 66 10.71 4.35 17.58
C SER A 66 10.67 5.53 16.58
N ARG A 67 9.85 5.44 15.53
CA ARG A 67 9.61 6.51 14.54
C ARG A 67 8.20 7.12 14.69
N THR A 68 7.88 8.03 13.79
CA THR A 68 6.58 8.72 13.70
C THR A 68 6.23 8.95 12.23
N GLY A 69 5.00 9.30 11.92
CA GLY A 69 4.56 9.59 10.55
C GLY A 69 5.37 10.70 9.87
N ARG A 70 5.80 11.72 10.63
CA ARG A 70 6.72 12.77 10.16
C ARG A 70 8.02 12.22 9.56
N HIS A 71 8.56 11.12 10.09
CA HIS A 71 9.78 10.51 9.54
C HIS A 71 9.53 9.88 8.16
N ALA A 72 8.37 9.24 7.96
CA ALA A 72 8.00 8.69 6.67
C ALA A 72 7.80 9.79 5.62
N GLN A 73 7.18 10.90 6.00
CA GLN A 73 7.06 12.09 5.17
C GLN A 73 8.41 12.68 4.73
N LYS A 74 9.40 12.72 5.62
CA LYS A 74 10.74 13.25 5.29
C LYS A 74 11.66 12.26 4.58
N SER A 75 11.24 11.00 4.45
CA SER A 75 12.04 9.97 3.81
C SER A 75 12.09 10.20 2.30
N GLU A 76 13.29 10.27 1.73
CA GLU A 76 13.45 10.33 0.27
C GLU A 76 12.88 9.08 -0.41
N ARG A 77 12.95 7.92 0.26
CA ARG A 77 12.49 6.64 -0.29
C ARG A 77 10.98 6.49 -0.23
N ILE A 78 10.30 7.17 0.70
CA ILE A 78 8.84 7.13 0.87
C ILE A 78 8.24 8.48 0.45
N GLY A 79 8.32 9.51 1.30
CA GLY A 79 7.76 10.84 1.09
C GLY A 79 7.99 11.40 -0.31
N ASN A 80 9.26 11.54 -0.72
CA ASN A 80 9.57 12.11 -2.03
C ASN A 80 9.11 11.20 -3.19
N SER A 81 9.19 9.87 -3.03
CA SER A 81 8.70 8.93 -4.04
C SER A 81 7.20 9.06 -4.27
N VAL A 82 6.43 9.19 -3.20
CA VAL A 82 4.96 9.26 -3.21
C VAL A 82 4.49 10.62 -3.71
N LYS A 83 5.10 11.70 -3.20
CA LYS A 83 4.77 13.09 -3.55
C LYS A 83 4.89 13.36 -5.05
N ARG A 84 5.92 12.82 -5.71
CA ARG A 84 6.15 12.98 -7.17
C ARG A 84 5.19 12.19 -8.06
N ARG A 85 4.41 11.25 -7.51
CA ARG A 85 3.56 10.32 -8.27
C ARG A 85 2.08 10.65 -8.21
N GLY A 86 1.72 11.83 -7.74
CA GLY A 86 0.31 12.23 -7.63
C GLY A 86 -0.44 11.46 -6.54
N VAL A 87 0.25 10.94 -5.52
CA VAL A 87 -0.35 10.12 -4.45
C VAL A 87 -0.38 10.91 -3.14
N LEU A 88 -1.51 10.86 -2.43
CA LEU A 88 -1.67 11.39 -1.08
C LEU A 88 -1.01 10.46 -0.06
N LEU A 89 0.06 10.92 0.59
CA LEU A 89 0.73 10.15 1.64
C LEU A 89 0.05 10.40 2.99
N VAL A 90 -0.49 9.35 3.59
CA VAL A 90 -1.12 9.38 4.93
C VAL A 90 -0.27 8.56 5.88
N THR A 91 0.19 9.14 6.98
CA THR A 91 1.14 8.48 7.90
C THR A 91 0.65 8.59 9.35
N PRO A 92 -0.08 7.58 9.86
CA PRO A 92 -0.54 7.55 11.25
C PRO A 92 0.62 7.43 12.23
N ASN A 93 0.41 7.91 13.47
CA ASN A 93 1.33 7.73 14.58
C ASN A 93 0.89 6.57 15.48
N GLY A 94 1.79 5.60 15.65
CA GLY A 94 1.66 4.52 16.60
C GLY A 94 1.76 5.02 18.05
N ARG A 95 1.02 4.42 18.98
CA ARG A 95 1.20 4.70 20.41
C ARG A 95 2.63 4.33 20.81
N ASN A 96 3.24 5.15 21.66
CA ASN A 96 4.62 4.94 22.11
C ASN A 96 5.61 4.72 20.94
N LYS A 97 5.33 5.31 19.76
CA LYS A 97 6.14 5.15 18.54
C LYS A 97 6.28 3.70 18.07
N THR A 98 5.25 2.88 18.30
CA THR A 98 5.18 1.48 17.86
C THR A 98 3.74 1.09 17.53
N TRP A 99 3.57 -0.14 17.05
CA TRP A 99 2.29 -0.75 16.72
C TRP A 99 2.11 -2.07 17.47
N ASP A 100 0.87 -2.43 17.74
CA ASP A 100 0.45 -3.74 18.20
C ASP A 100 -0.16 -4.52 17.04
N PHE A 101 0.59 -5.50 16.53
CA PHE A 101 0.25 -6.27 15.34
C PHE A 101 0.29 -7.78 15.55
N TRP A 102 0.66 -8.24 16.75
CA TRP A 102 0.65 -9.68 17.08
C TRP A 102 -0.76 -10.20 17.33
N PRO A 103 -1.62 -9.49 18.09
CA PRO A 103 -3.03 -9.84 18.18
C PRO A 103 -3.72 -9.63 16.83
N VAL A 104 -4.67 -10.52 16.51
CA VAL A 104 -5.55 -10.36 15.34
C VAL A 104 -6.40 -9.11 15.49
N GLU A 105 -6.97 -8.92 16.67
CA GLU A 105 -7.75 -7.74 17.03
C GLU A 105 -6.86 -6.74 17.77
N THR A 106 -6.69 -5.56 17.19
CA THR A 106 -5.85 -4.49 17.72
C THR A 106 -6.50 -3.14 17.46
N GLU A 107 -6.38 -2.21 18.42
CA GLU A 107 -6.84 -0.83 18.25
C GLU A 107 -6.13 -0.13 17.08
N ASP A 108 -4.96 -0.62 16.66
CA ASP A 108 -4.21 -0.02 15.56
C ASP A 108 -4.87 -0.23 14.20
N THR A 109 -5.57 -1.35 13.99
CA THR A 109 -6.35 -1.55 12.75
C THR A 109 -7.59 -0.67 12.72
N GLU A 110 -8.27 -0.51 13.86
CA GLU A 110 -9.44 0.37 13.98
C GLU A 110 -9.05 1.83 13.79
N PHE A 111 -7.93 2.25 14.38
CA PHE A 111 -7.39 3.59 14.17
C PHE A 111 -7.02 3.86 12.71
N ALA A 112 -6.43 2.88 12.01
CA ALA A 112 -6.12 3.02 10.59
C ALA A 112 -7.38 3.23 9.73
N ASP A 113 -8.47 2.52 10.02
CA ASP A 113 -9.76 2.75 9.35
C ASP A 113 -10.32 4.15 9.66
N ALA A 114 -10.29 4.56 10.93
CA ALA A 114 -10.73 5.89 11.35
C ALA A 114 -9.94 7.00 10.62
N VAL A 115 -8.63 6.81 10.44
CA VAL A 115 -7.76 7.72 9.68
C VAL A 115 -8.19 7.79 8.22
N LEU A 116 -8.45 6.68 7.54
CA LEU A 116 -8.90 6.70 6.13
C LEU A 116 -10.27 7.38 5.98
N VAL A 117 -11.19 7.16 6.92
CA VAL A 117 -12.49 7.84 6.96
C VAL A 117 -12.30 9.35 7.15
N ASP A 118 -11.45 9.78 8.08
CA ASP A 118 -11.19 11.20 8.32
C ASP A 118 -10.48 11.87 7.13
N VAL A 119 -9.55 11.16 6.47
CA VAL A 119 -8.91 11.63 5.23
C VAL A 119 -9.93 11.82 4.12
N ALA A 120 -10.84 10.86 3.90
CA ALA A 120 -11.89 10.95 2.88
C ALA A 120 -12.92 12.06 3.14
N ARG A 121 -13.00 12.58 4.36
CA ARG A 121 -13.82 13.78 4.69
C ARG A 121 -13.11 15.09 4.34
N ARG A 122 -11.78 15.08 4.21
CA ARG A 122 -10.93 16.26 4.03
C ARG A 122 -10.40 16.42 2.59
N TYR A 123 -10.12 15.29 1.93
CA TYR A 123 -9.57 15.22 0.58
C TYR A 123 -10.50 14.41 -0.33
N PRO A 124 -10.59 14.73 -1.64
CA PRO A 124 -11.22 13.86 -2.61
C PRO A 124 -10.32 12.63 -2.79
N VAL A 125 -10.75 11.49 -2.25
CA VAL A 125 -10.00 10.22 -2.31
C VAL A 125 -10.53 9.37 -3.46
N ASP A 126 -9.62 8.84 -4.26
CA ASP A 126 -9.91 7.74 -5.16
C ASP A 126 -9.95 6.42 -4.37
N ARG A 127 -11.16 5.93 -4.10
CA ARG A 127 -11.38 4.71 -3.31
C ARG A 127 -10.88 3.45 -4.01
N ASP A 128 -10.77 3.46 -5.33
CA ASP A 128 -10.22 2.33 -6.07
C ASP A 128 -8.69 2.30 -6.05
N ARG A 129 -8.03 3.33 -5.49
CA ARG A 129 -6.57 3.43 -5.41
C ARG A 129 -6.09 3.75 -3.99
N ILE A 130 -6.60 2.99 -3.02
CA ILE A 130 -6.08 2.97 -1.65
C ILE A 130 -4.99 1.91 -1.56
N TYR A 131 -3.76 2.34 -1.29
CA TYR A 131 -2.61 1.49 -1.05
C TYR A 131 -2.23 1.54 0.43
N VAL A 132 -1.72 0.42 0.94
CA VAL A 132 -1.24 0.30 2.32
C VAL A 132 0.23 -0.10 2.28
N SER A 133 1.05 0.48 3.14
CA SER A 133 2.49 0.23 3.19
C SER A 133 3.02 0.34 4.60
N GLY A 134 4.19 -0.23 4.83
CA GLY A 134 4.94 0.04 6.04
C GLY A 134 6.36 -0.47 5.95
N TYR A 135 7.18 -0.06 6.91
CA TYR A 135 8.56 -0.53 7.05
C TYR A 135 8.80 -1.14 8.43
N SER A 136 9.49 -2.28 8.51
CA SER A 136 9.83 -2.92 9.79
C SER A 136 8.57 -3.30 10.57
N TYR A 137 8.45 -2.88 11.83
CA TYR A 137 7.21 -3.01 12.62
C TYR A 137 6.00 -2.38 11.92
N GLY A 138 6.19 -1.31 11.15
CA GLY A 138 5.14 -0.74 10.32
C GLY A 138 4.74 -1.66 9.17
N SER A 139 5.67 -2.46 8.63
CA SER A 139 5.33 -3.47 7.62
C SER A 139 4.51 -4.59 8.23
N ALA A 140 4.88 -5.08 9.42
CA ALA A 140 4.05 -6.05 10.14
C ALA A 140 2.66 -5.49 10.46
N MET A 141 2.56 -4.21 10.84
CA MET A 141 1.28 -3.51 11.00
C MET A 141 0.49 -3.39 9.70
N ALA A 142 1.15 -3.10 8.57
CA ALA A 142 0.52 -3.04 7.25
C ALA A 142 -0.06 -4.40 6.84
N TRP A 143 0.68 -5.49 7.10
CA TRP A 143 0.21 -6.87 6.92
C TRP A 143 -1.00 -7.17 7.82
N ARG A 144 -0.93 -6.85 9.11
CA ARG A 144 -2.05 -7.01 10.05
C ARG A 144 -3.28 -6.23 9.60
N TYR A 145 -3.11 -4.99 9.15
CA TYR A 145 -4.19 -4.15 8.67
C TYR A 145 -4.92 -4.78 7.49
N VAL A 146 -4.23 -5.15 6.42
CA VAL A 146 -4.91 -5.73 5.24
C VAL A 146 -5.40 -7.16 5.47
N CYS A 147 -4.90 -7.86 6.50
CA CYS A 147 -5.44 -9.13 6.97
C CYS A 147 -6.86 -8.96 7.52
N ARG A 148 -7.11 -7.83 8.21
CA ARG A 148 -8.37 -7.52 8.90
C ARG A 148 -9.32 -6.64 8.07
N SER A 149 -8.79 -5.62 7.39
CA SER A 149 -9.50 -4.59 6.59
C SER A 149 -8.89 -4.45 5.19
N GLY A 150 -8.79 -5.56 4.45
CA GLY A 150 -8.09 -5.62 3.17
C GLY A 150 -8.96 -5.45 1.93
N ASN A 151 -10.28 -5.69 2.01
CA ASN A 151 -11.10 -5.89 0.81
C ASN A 151 -11.14 -4.67 -0.14
N ASP A 152 -11.07 -3.46 0.42
CA ASP A 152 -11.05 -2.20 -0.34
C ASP A 152 -9.63 -1.67 -0.64
N VAL A 153 -8.59 -2.44 -0.29
CA VAL A 153 -7.20 -2.07 -0.51
C VAL A 153 -6.73 -2.54 -1.89
N ALA A 154 -6.30 -1.61 -2.72
CA ALA A 154 -5.75 -1.88 -4.05
C ALA A 154 -4.44 -2.66 -3.99
N ALA A 155 -3.51 -2.29 -3.11
CA ALA A 155 -2.29 -3.05 -2.91
C ALA A 155 -1.68 -2.86 -1.51
N LEU A 156 -1.07 -3.93 -0.99
CA LEU A 156 -0.11 -3.89 0.11
C LEU A 156 1.31 -3.74 -0.47
N LEU A 157 2.06 -2.74 0.01
CA LEU A 157 3.47 -2.47 -0.31
C LEU A 157 4.33 -2.63 0.95
N ALA A 158 4.66 -3.86 1.30
CA ALA A 158 5.34 -4.24 2.52
C ALA A 158 6.87 -4.24 2.37
N VAL A 159 7.58 -3.78 3.41
CA VAL A 159 9.04 -3.61 3.41
C VAL A 159 9.65 -4.12 4.71
N ALA A 160 10.43 -5.19 4.64
CA ALA A 160 11.24 -5.71 5.74
C ALA A 160 10.45 -6.01 7.04
N GLY A 161 9.27 -6.63 6.90
CA GLY A 161 8.49 -7.13 8.03
C GLY A 161 7.18 -7.79 7.59
N THR A 162 6.76 -8.84 8.29
CA THR A 162 5.55 -9.62 8.03
C THR A 162 4.87 -9.98 9.36
N ILE A 163 3.64 -10.50 9.29
CA ILE A 163 3.04 -11.30 10.37
C ILE A 163 3.41 -12.78 10.20
N GLN A 164 2.90 -13.66 11.08
CA GLN A 164 3.14 -15.10 10.95
C GLN A 164 2.45 -15.62 9.67
N GLN A 165 3.14 -16.48 8.92
CA GLN A 165 2.73 -16.86 7.56
C GLN A 165 1.67 -17.97 7.52
N ASP A 166 1.37 -18.56 8.67
CA ASP A 166 0.32 -19.56 8.90
C ASP A 166 -0.96 -18.96 9.50
N GLU A 167 -1.03 -17.64 9.68
CA GLU A 167 -2.25 -16.96 10.10
C GLU A 167 -3.35 -17.02 9.05
N SER A 168 -4.60 -17.04 9.54
CA SER A 168 -5.79 -16.94 8.69
C SER A 168 -6.26 -15.50 8.64
N CYS A 169 -6.34 -14.94 7.43
CA CYS A 169 -6.83 -13.58 7.21
C CYS A 169 -8.27 -13.57 6.68
N PRO A 170 -9.22 -12.93 7.38
CA PRO A 170 -10.60 -12.81 6.89
C PRO A 170 -10.66 -12.03 5.57
N GLU A 171 -9.83 -10.99 5.42
CA GLU A 171 -9.80 -10.13 4.25
C GLU A 171 -8.47 -10.23 3.49
N ALA A 172 -8.42 -9.62 2.30
CA ALA A 172 -7.21 -9.55 1.50
C ALA A 172 -7.22 -8.31 0.58
N PRO A 173 -6.07 -7.68 0.34
CA PRO A 173 -5.95 -6.65 -0.69
C PRO A 173 -6.02 -7.29 -2.09
N ARG A 174 -6.32 -6.49 -3.11
CA ARG A 174 -6.28 -6.95 -4.51
C ARG A 174 -4.88 -7.32 -4.99
N GLU A 175 -3.85 -6.79 -4.36
CA GLU A 175 -2.47 -7.10 -4.70
C GLU A 175 -1.56 -7.03 -3.48
N VAL A 176 -0.56 -7.92 -3.45
CA VAL A 176 0.47 -7.94 -2.41
C VAL A 176 1.82 -7.81 -3.06
N ARG A 177 2.59 -6.81 -2.64
CA ARG A 177 3.98 -6.61 -3.00
C ARG A 177 4.81 -6.54 -1.73
N HIS A 178 5.77 -7.45 -1.60
CA HIS A 178 6.66 -7.51 -0.45
C HIS A 178 8.10 -7.43 -0.88
N VAL A 179 8.91 -6.68 -0.15
CA VAL A 179 10.36 -6.67 -0.33
C VAL A 179 11.08 -6.91 0.99
N HIS A 180 12.13 -7.72 0.93
CA HIS A 180 12.86 -8.10 2.13
C HIS A 180 14.33 -8.46 1.84
N GLY A 181 15.22 -8.09 2.75
CA GLY A 181 16.65 -8.41 2.68
C GLY A 181 16.95 -9.83 3.18
N LEU A 182 17.71 -10.60 2.40
CA LEU A 182 18.06 -11.98 2.75
C LEU A 182 19.01 -12.08 3.97
N LYS A 183 19.61 -10.95 4.38
CA LYS A 183 20.49 -10.82 5.56
C LYS A 183 19.89 -9.87 6.61
N ASP A 184 18.57 -9.69 6.61
CA ASP A 184 17.89 -8.95 7.67
C ASP A 184 18.04 -9.69 9.00
N THR A 185 18.56 -8.99 10.02
CA THR A 185 18.76 -9.53 11.38
C THR A 185 17.97 -8.71 12.42
N VAL A 186 17.04 -7.87 11.97
CA VAL A 186 16.16 -7.05 12.83
C VAL A 186 14.75 -7.62 12.79
N MET A 187 14.25 -7.85 11.58
CA MET A 187 13.05 -8.63 11.33
C MET A 187 13.48 -9.75 10.39
N ASP A 188 13.91 -10.88 10.96
CA ASP A 188 14.52 -11.96 10.19
C ASP A 188 13.70 -12.33 8.95
N PHE A 189 14.39 -12.58 7.83
CA PHE A 189 13.73 -13.03 6.62
C PHE A 189 13.02 -14.37 6.89
N PRO A 190 11.69 -14.46 6.69
CA PRO A 190 10.92 -15.65 7.03
C PRO A 190 11.09 -16.76 5.97
N TYR A 191 12.20 -17.49 6.07
CA TYR A 191 12.45 -18.67 5.25
C TYR A 191 11.51 -19.82 5.63
N GLY A 192 11.03 -20.54 4.62
CA GLY A 192 10.29 -21.78 4.79
C GLY A 192 11.21 -22.99 5.01
N PRO A 193 10.62 -24.19 5.14
CA PRO A 193 11.37 -25.44 5.21
C PRO A 193 12.41 -25.55 4.09
N GLY A 194 13.65 -25.88 4.45
CA GLY A 194 14.75 -25.99 3.48
C GLY A 194 15.31 -24.65 2.98
N GLY A 195 14.99 -23.52 3.62
CA GLY A 195 15.50 -22.20 3.22
C GLY A 195 14.71 -21.55 2.09
N GLU A 196 13.45 -21.91 1.92
CA GLU A 196 12.60 -21.52 0.80
C GLU A 196 12.17 -20.03 0.93
N PRO A 197 12.57 -19.12 0.02
CA PRO A 197 12.31 -17.70 0.21
C PRO A 197 10.85 -17.27 0.00
N SER A 198 10.07 -17.99 -0.81
CA SER A 198 8.68 -17.63 -1.10
C SER A 198 7.72 -17.90 0.07
N TYR A 199 8.18 -18.56 1.13
CA TYR A 199 7.47 -18.66 2.39
C TYR A 199 7.18 -17.29 3.00
N SER A 200 8.02 -16.29 2.71
CA SER A 200 7.81 -14.90 3.15
C SER A 200 6.53 -14.24 2.65
N VAL A 201 5.87 -14.85 1.66
CA VAL A 201 4.57 -14.45 1.13
C VAL A 201 3.58 -15.62 1.09
N ALA A 202 3.83 -16.70 1.84
CA ALA A 202 3.01 -17.91 1.81
C ALA A 202 1.56 -17.64 2.22
N LEU A 203 1.34 -16.82 3.24
CA LEU A 203 0.00 -16.44 3.70
C LEU A 203 -0.82 -15.86 2.55
N TRP A 204 -0.27 -14.86 1.84
CA TRP A 204 -1.01 -14.20 0.76
C TRP A 204 -1.15 -15.08 -0.47
N ARG A 205 -0.15 -15.90 -0.79
CA ARG A 205 -0.27 -16.89 -1.86
C ARG A 205 -1.41 -17.87 -1.60
N ALA A 206 -1.52 -18.36 -0.37
CA ALA A 206 -2.60 -19.26 0.03
C ALA A 206 -3.95 -18.52 0.00
N ARG A 207 -4.04 -17.35 0.63
CA ARG A 207 -5.27 -16.55 0.74
C ARG A 207 -5.84 -16.11 -0.61
N LEU A 208 -4.96 -15.83 -1.57
CA LEU A 208 -5.30 -15.40 -2.93
C LEU A 208 -5.42 -16.56 -3.93
N GLY A 209 -5.13 -17.80 -3.52
CA GLY A 209 -5.22 -18.98 -4.36
C GLY A 209 -4.22 -18.97 -5.52
N CYS A 210 -2.97 -18.61 -5.25
CA CYS A 210 -1.91 -18.47 -6.23
C CYS A 210 -1.32 -19.82 -6.66
N GLY A 211 -1.07 -19.96 -7.96
CA GLY A 211 -0.44 -21.13 -8.55
C GLY A 211 1.10 -21.03 -8.57
N THR A 212 1.66 -21.06 -9.77
CA THR A 212 3.09 -21.28 -9.99
C THR A 212 3.87 -19.97 -9.93
N ALA A 213 5.00 -20.01 -9.23
CA ALA A 213 5.94 -18.90 -9.18
C ALA A 213 6.59 -18.66 -10.56
N ARG A 214 6.67 -17.40 -10.98
CA ARG A 214 7.44 -16.97 -12.14
C ARG A 214 8.55 -16.01 -11.72
N ALA A 215 9.79 -16.46 -11.83
CA ALA A 215 10.95 -15.59 -11.64
C ALA A 215 11.10 -14.63 -12.83
N LEU A 216 11.14 -13.32 -12.57
CA LEU A 216 11.37 -12.30 -13.58
C LEU A 216 12.84 -11.88 -13.68
N GLY A 217 13.68 -12.42 -12.79
CA GLY A 217 15.10 -12.09 -12.71
C GLY A 217 15.35 -10.79 -11.94
N GLN A 218 16.56 -10.28 -12.12
CA GLN A 218 17.08 -9.15 -11.36
C GLN A 218 16.70 -7.80 -11.97
N TRP A 219 16.48 -6.83 -11.09
CA TRP A 219 16.34 -5.43 -11.45
C TRP A 219 17.03 -4.53 -10.43
N GLN A 220 17.31 -3.30 -10.83
CA GLN A 220 17.97 -2.32 -9.96
C GLN A 220 17.59 -0.89 -10.36
N VAL A 221 17.59 0.01 -9.38
CA VAL A 221 17.53 1.46 -9.59
C VAL A 221 18.90 2.12 -9.37
N VAL A 222 19.72 1.51 -8.51
CA VAL A 222 21.10 1.94 -8.24
C VAL A 222 22.06 0.77 -8.46
N GLU A 223 23.28 1.05 -8.90
CA GLU A 223 24.25 0.03 -9.33
C GLU A 223 24.59 -1.01 -8.25
N PHE A 224 24.64 -0.59 -6.99
CA PHE A 224 25.08 -1.44 -5.88
C PHE A 224 23.97 -2.32 -5.28
N LEU A 225 22.73 -2.23 -5.77
CA LEU A 225 21.58 -2.93 -5.19
C LEU A 225 20.71 -3.57 -6.25
N LYS A 226 20.87 -4.88 -6.40
CA LYS A 226 20.03 -5.74 -7.24
C LYS A 226 18.93 -6.37 -6.40
N LEU A 227 17.74 -6.43 -6.97
CA LEU A 227 16.57 -7.09 -6.41
C LEU A 227 16.13 -8.22 -7.34
N ASP A 228 15.93 -9.40 -6.78
CA ASP A 228 15.39 -10.56 -7.49
C ASP A 228 13.87 -10.59 -7.36
N ARG A 229 13.16 -10.54 -8.49
CA ARG A 229 11.69 -10.51 -8.51
C ARG A 229 11.10 -11.87 -8.84
N THR A 230 10.16 -12.30 -8.00
CA THR A 230 9.27 -13.45 -8.24
C THR A 230 7.82 -12.99 -8.21
N VAL A 231 7.01 -13.49 -9.15
CA VAL A 231 5.59 -13.11 -9.29
C VAL A 231 4.71 -14.35 -9.32
N TRP A 232 3.56 -14.28 -8.66
CA TRP A 232 2.42 -15.15 -8.82
C TRP A 232 1.27 -14.33 -9.39
N SER A 233 1.06 -14.45 -10.69
CA SER A 233 -0.01 -13.73 -11.42
C SER A 233 -1.19 -14.65 -11.77
N ASP A 234 -1.07 -15.95 -11.51
CA ASP A 234 -2.10 -16.98 -11.70
C ASP A 234 -2.85 -17.25 -10.39
N CYS A 235 -3.24 -16.18 -9.69
CA CYS A 235 -4.02 -16.25 -8.47
C CYS A 235 -5.52 -16.23 -8.80
N ALA A 236 -6.31 -16.96 -8.00
CA ALA A 236 -7.77 -16.87 -8.09
C ALA A 236 -8.27 -15.45 -7.79
N LEU A 237 -7.56 -14.72 -6.93
CA LEU A 237 -7.80 -13.33 -6.59
C LEU A 237 -6.49 -12.54 -6.73
N GLY A 238 -6.47 -11.47 -7.53
CA GLY A 238 -5.36 -10.54 -7.50
C GLY A 238 -4.00 -11.09 -7.98
N GLN A 239 -2.92 -10.63 -7.34
CA GLN A 239 -1.56 -11.11 -7.59
C GLN A 239 -0.63 -10.93 -6.38
N VAL A 240 0.47 -11.70 -6.35
CA VAL A 240 1.55 -11.57 -5.36
C VAL A 240 2.89 -11.31 -6.05
N VAL A 241 3.63 -10.33 -5.56
CA VAL A 241 4.99 -9.99 -5.99
C VAL A 241 5.93 -10.05 -4.79
N LEU A 242 7.02 -10.79 -4.92
CA LEU A 242 8.11 -10.82 -3.95
C LEU A 242 9.37 -10.27 -4.62
N ASP A 243 9.96 -9.24 -4.03
CA ASP A 243 11.32 -8.81 -4.33
C ASP A 243 12.24 -9.20 -3.16
N THR A 244 13.38 -9.81 -3.45
CA THR A 244 14.43 -10.04 -2.43
C THR A 244 15.70 -9.31 -2.78
N HIS A 245 16.52 -8.96 -1.79
CA HIS A 245 17.80 -8.31 -2.02
C HIS A 245 18.89 -8.84 -1.08
N PRO A 246 20.19 -8.74 -1.44
CA PRO A 246 21.27 -9.35 -0.66
C PRO A 246 21.64 -8.62 0.64
N GLY A 247 20.92 -7.54 0.95
CA GLY A 247 21.18 -6.65 2.09
C GLY A 247 20.45 -7.05 3.37
N GLY A 248 20.58 -6.20 4.40
CA GLY A 248 19.89 -6.33 5.68
C GLY A 248 18.63 -5.47 5.77
N HIS A 249 18.37 -4.90 6.96
CA HIS A 249 17.15 -4.19 7.30
C HIS A 249 17.12 -2.74 6.77
N PHE A 250 16.54 -2.52 5.59
CA PHE A 250 16.33 -1.17 5.04
C PHE A 250 15.24 -1.13 3.98
N ILE A 251 14.73 0.07 3.70
CA ILE A 251 13.88 0.33 2.53
C ILE A 251 14.77 0.41 1.29
N PRO A 252 14.63 -0.47 0.27
CA PRO A 252 15.49 -0.44 -0.91
C PRO A 252 15.30 0.83 -1.76
N HIS A 253 16.39 1.28 -2.40
CA HIS A 253 16.34 2.46 -3.26
C HIS A 253 15.33 2.29 -4.40
N GLY A 254 14.45 3.28 -4.56
CA GLY A 254 13.46 3.32 -5.64
C GLY A 254 12.34 2.29 -5.56
N TRP A 255 12.30 1.42 -4.53
CA TRP A 255 11.34 0.31 -4.51
C TRP A 255 9.88 0.77 -4.43
N ILE A 256 9.54 1.65 -3.48
CA ILE A 256 8.18 2.22 -3.37
C ILE A 256 7.81 2.98 -4.64
N GLY A 257 8.75 3.77 -5.17
CA GLY A 257 8.54 4.51 -6.41
C GLY A 257 8.20 3.59 -7.58
N ARG A 258 8.98 2.52 -7.78
CA ARG A 258 8.72 1.53 -8.81
C ARG A 258 7.35 0.87 -8.67
N GLN A 259 6.98 0.48 -7.44
CA GLN A 259 5.69 -0.18 -7.22
C GLN A 259 4.53 0.74 -7.59
N LEU A 260 4.61 2.01 -7.18
CA LEU A 260 3.61 3.01 -7.52
C LEU A 260 3.58 3.32 -9.03
N ASP A 261 4.73 3.36 -9.71
CA ASP A 261 4.78 3.55 -11.16
C ASP A 261 4.04 2.41 -11.88
N GLU A 262 4.28 1.17 -11.48
CA GLU A 262 3.60 0.00 -12.05
C GLU A 262 2.10 -0.02 -11.75
N LEU A 263 1.70 0.31 -10.51
CA LEU A 263 0.28 0.32 -10.09
C LEU A 263 -0.53 1.47 -10.69
N LEU A 264 0.12 2.60 -10.98
CA LEU A 264 -0.52 3.81 -11.53
C LEU A 264 -0.30 3.94 -13.04
N ASN A 265 0.40 3.00 -13.67
CA ASN A 265 0.79 3.03 -15.08
C ASN A 265 1.54 4.34 -15.45
N LEU A 266 2.46 4.76 -14.59
CA LEU A 266 3.32 5.92 -14.80
C LEU A 266 4.62 5.51 -15.50
N THR A 267 5.22 6.47 -16.20
CA THR A 267 6.58 6.29 -16.71
C THR A 267 7.56 6.25 -15.53
N PRO A 268 8.42 5.22 -15.41
CA PRO A 268 9.34 5.10 -14.29
C PRO A 268 10.21 6.34 -14.11
N SER A 269 10.27 6.85 -12.88
CA SER A 269 11.11 8.00 -12.53
C SER A 269 11.85 7.76 -11.22
N TYR A 270 13.18 7.78 -11.29
CA TYR A 270 14.05 7.58 -10.15
C TYR A 270 15.04 8.73 -10.06
N PRO A 271 15.28 9.30 -8.87
CA PRO A 271 16.42 10.18 -8.64
C PRO A 271 17.74 9.42 -8.74
#